data_AF-A0A9X8ZXT0-F1
#
_entry.id   AF-A0A9X8ZXT0-F1
#
_cell.length_a   1.000
_cell.length_b   1.000
_cell.length_c   1.000
_cell.angle_alpha   90.00
_cell.angle_beta   90.00
_cell.angle_gamma   90.00
#
_symmetry.space_group_name_H-M   'P 1'
#
loop_
_entity.id
_entity.type
_entity.pdbx_description
1 polymer ?
#
loop_
_entity_poly.entity_id
_entity_poly.type
_entity_poly.pdbx_seq_one_letter_code
_entity_poly.pdbx_strand_id
1 'polypeptide(L)' 'ASSAPDPDVFPYLDFQHCINKAIDTYKNDLFVYGTPKGLPSLIPVIQKQLANYQVFTKEDNIFITSGVQQALAILTS' A
#
# COMPACT_ATOMS: atom_id res chain seq x y z
N ALA A 1 14.66 -2.37 -21.17
CA ALA A 1 13.24 -2.15 -20.85
C ALA A 1 13.19 -1.37 -19.55
N SER A 2 12.47 -0.25 -19.52
CA SER A 2 12.18 0.43 -18.25
C SER A 2 11.18 -0.44 -17.48
N SER A 3 11.49 -0.81 -16.24
CA SER A 3 10.58 -1.58 -15.37
C SER A 3 9.40 -0.75 -14.86
N ALA A 4 9.29 0.51 -15.30
CA ALA A 4 8.19 1.39 -14.95
C ALA A 4 6.97 1.10 -15.86
N PRO A 5 5.75 1.20 -15.31
CA PRO A 5 4.54 1.15 -16.13
C PRO A 5 4.52 2.28 -17.16
N ASP A 6 3.77 2.08 -18.24
CA ASP A 6 3.57 3.09 -19.28
C ASP A 6 2.90 4.34 -18.65
N PRO A 7 3.52 5.53 -18.77
CA PRO A 7 2.96 6.77 -18.24
C PRO A 7 1.56 7.08 -18.80
N ASP A 8 1.27 6.71 -20.04
CA ASP A 8 0.02 7.07 -20.72
C ASP A 8 -1.19 6.26 -20.19
N VAL A 9 -0.95 5.11 -19.55
CA VAL A 9 -2.00 4.31 -18.89
C VAL A 9 -2.10 4.57 -17.40
N PHE A 10 -1.23 5.42 -16.84
CA PHE A 10 -1.22 5.70 -15.41
C PHE A 10 -2.42 6.59 -15.05
N PRO A 11 -3.29 6.19 -14.09
CA PRO A 11 -4.53 6.91 -13.82
C PRO A 11 -4.29 8.14 -12.93
N TYR A 12 -3.61 9.16 -13.45
CA TYR A 12 -3.20 10.36 -12.71
C TYR A 12 -4.38 11.08 -12.02
N LEU A 13 -5.52 11.17 -12.70
CA LEU A 13 -6.70 11.86 -12.16
C LEU A 13 -7.30 11.11 -10.95
N ASP A 14 -7.37 9.78 -11.02
CA ASP A 14 -7.88 8.97 -9.92
C ASP A 14 -6.97 9.07 -8.71
N PHE A 15 -5.64 9.01 -8.91
CA PHE A 15 -4.68 9.20 -7.83
C PHE A 15 -4.80 10.58 -7.20
N GLN A 16 -4.91 11.63 -8.01
CA GLN A 16 -5.10 13.00 -7.51
C GLN A 16 -6.37 13.13 -6.66
N HIS A 17 -7.50 12.59 -7.13
CA HIS A 17 -8.76 12.60 -6.39
C HIS A 17 -8.65 11.84 -5.06
N CYS A 18 -7.98 10.68 -5.07
CA CYS A 18 -7.74 9.90 -3.85
C CYS A 18 -6.88 10.66 -2.84
N ILE A 19 -5.79 11.30 -3.29
CA ILE A 19 -4.89 12.07 -2.43
C ILE A 19 -5.63 13.26 -1.82
N ASN A 20 -6.34 14.05 -2.64
CA ASN A 20 -7.10 15.21 -2.15
C ASN A 20 -8.12 14.78 -1.09
N LYS A 21 -8.88 13.72 -1.37
CA LYS A 21 -9.85 13.17 -0.41
C LYS A 21 -9.18 12.70 0.89
N ALA A 22 -8.01 12.07 0.80
CA ALA A 22 -7.27 11.65 1.98
C ALA A 22 -6.79 12.84 2.82
N ILE A 23 -6.28 13.90 2.18
CA ILE A 23 -5.89 15.14 2.84
C ILE A 23 -7.09 15.76 3.59
N ASP A 24 -8.23 15.87 2.91
CA ASP A 24 -9.45 16.46 3.50
C ASP A 24 -9.99 15.64 4.67
N THR A 25 -9.90 14.30 4.57
CA THR A 25 -10.45 13.36 5.55
C THR A 25 -9.56 13.23 6.78
N TYR A 26 -8.26 13.02 6.60
CA TYR A 26 -7.34 12.63 7.68
C TYR A 26 -6.56 13.81 8.24
N LYS A 27 -6.37 14.90 7.49
CA LYS A 27 -5.71 16.14 7.94
C LYS A 27 -4.42 15.87 8.74
N ASN A 28 -4.42 16.15 10.04
CA ASN A 28 -3.25 15.97 10.91
C ASN A 28 -2.84 14.50 11.07
N ASP A 29 -3.79 13.57 11.01
CA ASP A 29 -3.52 12.13 11.16
C ASP A 29 -2.74 11.57 9.96
N LEU A 30 -2.73 12.28 8.82
CA LEU A 30 -1.94 11.94 7.64
C LEU A 30 -0.42 12.02 7.92
N PHE A 31 -0.02 12.84 8.89
CA PHE A 31 1.38 13.09 9.22
C PHE A 31 1.85 12.35 10.47
N VAL A 32 0.97 11.55 11.09
CA VAL A 32 1.32 10.69 12.22
C VAL A 32 2.03 9.44 11.69
N TYR A 33 3.06 8.99 12.40
CA TYR A 33 3.80 7.78 12.02
C TYR A 33 2.85 6.58 11.94
N GLY A 34 2.99 5.82 10.85
CA GLY A 34 2.29 4.55 10.68
C GLY A 34 2.73 3.48 11.68
N THR A 35 2.00 2.37 11.73
CA THR A 35 2.38 1.22 12.57
C THR A 35 3.52 0.43 11.91
N PRO A 36 4.27 -0.40 12.67
CA PRO A 36 5.31 -1.26 12.10
C PRO A 36 4.83 -2.22 11.00
N LYS A 37 3.53 -2.58 10.97
CA LYS A 37 2.93 -3.42 9.92
C LYS A 37 2.39 -2.62 8.72
N GLY A 38 2.35 -1.29 8.81
CA GLY A 38 1.71 -0.40 7.85
C GLY A 38 0.45 0.26 8.39
N LEU A 39 -0.40 0.78 7.49
CA LEU A 39 -1.65 1.42 7.87
C LEU A 39 -2.70 0.35 8.24
N PRO A 40 -3.28 0.35 9.46
CA PRO A 40 -4.22 -0.68 9.88
C PRO A 40 -5.46 -0.81 8.97
N SER A 41 -5.95 0.30 8.42
CA SER A 41 -7.09 0.29 7.50
C SER A 41 -6.76 -0.26 6.11
N LEU A 42 -5.48 -0.30 5.72
CA LEU A 42 -5.04 -0.84 4.43
C LEU A 42 -4.95 -2.37 4.45
N ILE A 43 -4.57 -2.97 5.58
CA ILE A 43 -4.39 -4.43 5.73
C ILE A 43 -5.63 -5.23 5.27
N PRO A 44 -6.87 -4.96 5.74
CA PRO A 44 -8.04 -5.71 5.30
C PRO A 44 -8.38 -5.50 3.80
N VAL A 45 -8.09 -4.31 3.26
CA VAL A 45 -8.27 -4.03 1.82
C VAL A 45 -7.32 -4.89 0.99
N ILE A 46 -6.05 -4.99 1.40
CA ILE A 46 -5.05 -5.82 0.74
C ILE A 46 -5.38 -7.29 0.89
N GLN A 47 -5.80 -7.76 2.07
CA GLN A 47 -6.22 -9.15 2.27
C GLN A 47 -7.34 -9.53 1.29
N LYS A 48 -8.36 -8.67 1.14
CA LYS A 48 -9.45 -8.89 0.17
C LYS A 48 -8.93 -8.90 -1.27
N GLN A 49 -8.03 -7.99 -1.61
CA GLN A 49 -7.42 -7.94 -2.94
C GLN A 49 -6.62 -9.22 -3.24
N LEU A 50 -5.85 -9.73 -2.27
CA LEU A 50 -5.10 -10.99 -2.37
C LEU A 50 -6.03 -12.20 -2.55
N ALA A 51 -7.17 -12.22 -1.86
CA ALA A 51 -8.16 -13.28 -2.02
C ALA A 51 -8.75 -13.33 -3.44
N ASN A 52 -8.88 -12.19 -4.13
CA ASN A 52 -9.27 -12.17 -5.55
C ASN A 52 -8.24 -12.88 -6.44
N TYR A 53 -6.96 -12.91 -6.03
CA TYR A 53 -5.89 -13.67 -6.66
C TYR A 53 -5.71 -15.09 -6.08
N GLN A 54 -6.67 -15.58 -5.30
CA GLN A 54 -6.62 -16.89 -4.61
C GLN A 54 -5.48 -17.03 -3.59
N VAL A 55 -4.96 -15.92 -3.07
CA VAL A 55 -3.97 -15.89 -1.99
C VAL A 55 -4.71 -15.64 -0.67
N PHE A 56 -4.86 -16.68 0.15
CA PHE A 56 -5.57 -16.62 1.42
C PHE A 56 -4.57 -16.59 2.59
N THR A 57 -4.65 -15.56 3.42
CA THR A 57 -3.80 -15.42 4.61
C THR A 57 -4.51 -14.62 5.70
N LYS A 58 -4.00 -14.68 6.93
CA LYS A 58 -4.47 -13.85 8.06
C LYS A 58 -3.89 -12.44 7.92
N GLU A 59 -4.63 -11.44 8.39
CA GLU A 59 -4.16 -10.04 8.44
C GLU A 59 -2.81 -9.91 9.15
N ASP A 60 -2.59 -10.71 10.20
CA ASP A 60 -1.33 -10.71 10.96
C ASP A 60 -0.09 -11.10 10.18
N ASN A 61 -0.27 -11.78 9.04
CA ASN A 61 0.80 -12.20 8.14
C ASN A 61 1.05 -11.18 7.02
N ILE A 62 0.34 -10.05 7.01
CA ILE A 62 0.48 -9.00 5.99
C ILE A 62 1.28 -7.84 6.58
N PHE A 63 2.36 -7.47 5.89
CA PHE A 63 3.24 -6.37 6.26
C PHE A 63 3.44 -5.47 5.05
N ILE A 64 3.26 -4.16 5.24
CA ILE A 64 3.48 -3.16 4.19
C ILE A 64 4.89 -2.61 4.30
N THR A 65 5.63 -2.68 3.20
CA THR A 65 7.00 -2.14 3.08
C THR A 65 7.06 -1.07 2.00
N SER A 66 8.03 -0.16 2.07
CA SER A 66 8.28 0.87 1.05
C SER A 66 8.88 0.32 -0.26
N GLY A 67 9.04 -1.00 -0.37
CA GLY A 67 9.48 -1.68 -1.58
C GLY A 67 10.09 -3.04 -1.30
N VAL A 68 10.30 -3.82 -2.37
CA VAL A 68 10.83 -5.19 -2.28
C VAL A 68 12.20 -5.28 -1.59
N GLN A 69 13.04 -4.26 -1.73
CA GLN A 69 14.37 -4.23 -1.10
C GLN A 69 14.29 -4.22 0.43
N GLN A 70 13.33 -3.48 1.01
CA GLN A 70 13.10 -3.50 2.45
C GLN A 70 12.60 -4.87 2.91
N ALA A 71 11.67 -5.47 2.17
CA ALA A 71 11.16 -6.81 2.48
C ALA A 71 12.29 -7.86 2.44
N LEU A 72 13.13 -7.82 1.40
CA LEU A 72 14.28 -8.71 1.28
C LEU A 72 15.25 -8.52 2.44
N ALA A 73 15.61 -7.27 2.75
CA ALA A 73 16.50 -6.97 3.86
C ALA A 73 15.99 -7.57 5.18
N ILE A 74 14.69 -7.46 5.47
CA ILE A 74 14.06 -8.04 6.69
C ILE A 74 14.09 -9.58 6.67
N LEU A 75 13.89 -10.20 5.51
CA LEU A 75 13.77 -11.66 5.39
C LEU A 75 15.12 -12.39 5.32
N THR A 76 16.18 -11.72 4.87
CA THR A 76 17.51 -12.31 4.68
C THR A 76 18.51 -11.90 5.76
N SER A 77 18.10 -11.08 6.73
CA SER A 77 18.94 -10.69 7.88
C SER A 77 18.83 -11.65 9.06
#